data_AF-B7RS22-F1
#
_entry.id   AF-B7RS22-F1
#
_cell.length_a   1.000
_cell.length_b   1.000
_cell.length_c   1.000
_cell.angle_alpha   90.00
_cell.angle_beta   90.00
_cell.angle_gamma   90.00
#
_symmetry.space_group_name_H-M   'P 1'
#
loop_
_entity.id
_entity.type
_entity.pdbx_description
1 polymer ?
#
loop_
_entity_poly.entity_id
_entity_poly.type
_entity_poly.pdbx_seq_one_letter_code
_entity_poly.pdbx_strand_id
1 'polypeptide(L)' 'MKWVVSGVCTLFFGVSSALSAQETDLDGKIAVELNAVQTSDASCTLTFLVTNGLGAQVDRVVC' A
#
# COMPACT_ATOMS: atom_id res chain seq x y z
N MET A 1 15.75 -40.68 28.48
CA MET A 1 14.61 -40.69 29.42
C MET A 1 14.42 -39.29 29.98
N LYS A 2 13.29 -38.67 29.61
CA LYS A 2 12.52 -37.58 30.22
C LYS A 2 13.23 -36.52 31.10
N TRP A 3 13.22 -35.28 30.61
CA TRP A 3 12.94 -34.10 31.43
C TRP A 3 11.80 -33.30 30.77
N VAL A 4 10.75 -33.07 31.56
CA VAL A 4 9.64 -32.18 31.27
C VAL A 4 10.08 -30.78 31.69
N VAL A 5 9.94 -29.78 30.82
CA VAL A 5 9.80 -28.39 31.25
C VAL A 5 8.66 -27.76 30.46
N SER A 6 7.66 -27.35 31.24
CA SER A 6 6.49 -26.57 30.89
C SER A 6 6.92 -25.22 30.30
N GLY A 7 6.50 -24.94 29.07
CA GLY A 7 6.61 -23.64 28.44
C GLY A 7 5.23 -23.17 28.07
N VAL A 8 4.63 -22.36 28.95
CA VAL A 8 3.39 -21.60 28.70
C VAL A 8 3.47 -20.96 27.32
N CYS A 9 2.60 -21.42 26.40
CA CYS A 9 2.46 -20.83 25.09
C CYS A 9 1.63 -19.55 25.25
N THR A 10 2.30 -18.46 25.63
CA THR A 10 1.73 -17.12 25.65
C THR A 10 1.29 -16.80 24.23
N LEU A 11 -0.02 -16.85 23.98
CA LEU A 11 -0.65 -16.41 22.74
C LEU A 11 -0.37 -14.91 22.57
N PHE A 12 0.73 -14.58 21.90
CA PHE A 12 0.86 -13.30 21.23
C PHE A 12 -0.18 -13.31 20.09
N PHE A 13 -1.36 -12.76 20.38
CA PHE A 13 -2.28 -12.28 19.37
C PHE A 13 -1.56 -11.16 18.60
N GLY A 14 -0.78 -11.58 17.59
CA GLY A 14 -0.34 -10.69 16.55
C GLY A 14 -1.58 -10.17 15.85
N VAL A 15 -1.99 -8.95 16.22
CA VAL A 15 -2.92 -8.15 15.42
C VAL A 15 -2.20 -7.93 14.10
N SER A 16 -2.42 -8.83 13.13
CA SER A 16 -2.18 -8.54 11.74
C SER A 16 -3.02 -7.31 11.45
N SER A 17 -2.38 -6.15 11.40
CA SER A 17 -3.00 -4.94 10.87
C SER A 17 -3.45 -5.31 9.47
N ALA A 18 -4.75 -5.63 9.34
CA ALA A 18 -5.41 -5.69 8.06
C ALA A 18 -5.12 -4.33 7.43
N LEU A 19 -4.24 -4.34 6.43
CA LEU A 19 -4.04 -3.20 5.56
C LEU A 19 -5.37 -3.08 4.81
N SER A 20 -6.30 -2.34 5.41
CA SER A 20 -7.53 -1.96 4.74
C SER A 20 -7.06 -1.16 3.54
N ALA A 21 -7.14 -1.73 2.35
CA ALA A 21 -7.17 -0.93 1.14
C ALA A 21 -8.28 0.10 1.39
N GLN A 22 -7.91 1.35 1.61
CA GLN A 22 -8.87 2.43 1.73
C GLN A 22 -9.43 2.61 0.34
N GLU A 23 -10.55 1.93 0.08
CA GLU A 23 -11.31 2.08 -1.15
C GLU A 23 -11.82 3.52 -1.16
N THR A 24 -11.02 4.40 -1.75
CA THR A 24 -11.39 5.78 -1.98
C THR A 24 -12.40 5.78 -3.11
N ASP A 25 -13.54 6.41 -2.92
CA ASP A 25 -14.51 6.59 -3.98
C ASP A 25 -13.91 7.46 -5.11
N LEU A 26 -13.56 6.79 -6.21
CA LEU A 26 -12.94 7.37 -7.39
C LEU A 26 -13.96 7.76 -8.46
N ASP A 27 -15.26 7.55 -8.22
CA ASP A 27 -16.29 7.87 -9.21
C ASP A 27 -16.24 9.34 -9.59
N GLY A 28 -16.15 9.61 -10.90
CA GLY A 28 -16.05 10.96 -11.44
C GLY A 28 -14.74 11.70 -11.12
N LYS A 29 -13.66 11.00 -10.72
CA LYS A 29 -12.38 11.62 -10.35
C LYS A 29 -11.18 11.01 -11.07
N ILE A 30 -10.09 11.78 -11.14
CA ILE A 30 -8.75 11.25 -11.43
C ILE A 30 -8.00 11.19 -10.11
N ALA A 31 -7.52 10.01 -9.72
CA ALA A 31 -6.63 9.84 -8.58
C ALA A 31 -5.18 9.79 -9.04
N VAL A 32 -4.30 10.44 -8.28
CA VAL A 32 -2.85 10.38 -8.47
C VAL A 32 -2.24 9.97 -7.14
N GLU A 33 -1.59 8.83 -7.14
CA GLU A 33 -1.02 8.22 -5.93
C GLU A 33 0.48 8.05 -6.10
N LEU A 34 1.26 8.45 -5.09
CA LEU A 34 2.69 8.19 -5.07
C LEU A 34 2.91 6.71 -4.77
N ASN A 35 3.32 5.96 -5.78
CA ASN A 35 3.50 4.52 -5.70
C ASN A 35 4.89 4.13 -5.20
N ALA A 36 5.93 4.86 -5.62
CA ALA A 36 7.29 4.58 -5.17
C ALA A 36 8.17 5.83 -5.18
N VAL A 37 9.15 5.81 -4.29
CA VAL A 37 10.26 6.78 -4.23
C VAL A 37 11.56 5.99 -4.25
N GLN A 38 12.43 6.30 -5.21
CA GLN A 38 13.78 5.75 -5.27
C GLN A 38 14.77 6.91 -5.19
N THR A 39 15.55 6.96 -4.13
CA THR A 39 16.56 7.99 -3.91
C THR A 39 17.92 7.51 -4.40
N SER A 40 18.68 8.43 -5.01
CA SER A 40 20.10 8.32 -5.34
C SER A 40 20.84 9.48 -4.70
N ASP A 41 22.17 9.49 -4.72
CA ASP A 41 23.01 10.43 -3.97
C ASP A 41 22.70 11.92 -4.28
N ALA A 42 22.24 12.23 -5.49
CA ALA A 42 21.93 13.59 -5.93
C ALA A 42 20.52 13.76 -6.52
N SER A 43 19.69 12.71 -6.53
CA SER A 43 18.37 12.76 -7.18
C SER A 43 17.39 11.78 -6.57
N CYS A 44 16.11 11.89 -6.94
CA CYS A 44 15.16 10.82 -6.70
C CYS A 44 14.24 10.63 -7.89
N THR A 45 13.79 9.40 -8.07
CA THR A 45 12.73 9.03 -9.00
C THR A 45 11.45 8.83 -8.20
N LEU A 46 10.43 9.60 -8.55
CA LEU A 46 9.08 9.44 -8.03
C LEU A 46 8.26 8.69 -9.08
N THR A 47 7.57 7.62 -8.67
CA THR A 47 6.66 6.87 -9.52
C THR A 47 5.24 7.11 -9.04
N PHE A 48 4.36 7.55 -9.94
CA PHE A 48 2.96 7.79 -9.65
C PHE A 48 2.09 6.76 -10.36
N LEU A 49 1.05 6.30 -9.68
CA LEU A 49 -0.08 5.60 -10.29
C LEU A 49 -1.19 6.62 -10.54
N VAL A 50 -1.69 6.68 -11.77
CA VAL A 50 -2.82 7.54 -12.14
C VAL A 50 -4.00 6.65 -12.47
N THR A 51 -5.11 6.85 -11.75
CA THR A 51 -6.36 6.09 -11.94
C THR A 51 -7.44 7.00 -12.50
N ASN A 52 -8.04 6.60 -13.63
CA ASN A 52 -9.14 7.33 -14.25
C ASN A 52 -10.50 6.75 -13.84
N GLY A 53 -11.27 7.49 -13.04
CA GLY A 53 -12.63 7.16 -12.62
C GLY A 53 -13.72 7.98 -13.32
N LEU A 54 -13.43 8.73 -14.38
CA LEU A 54 -14.39 9.64 -15.04
C LEU A 54 -15.49 8.95 -15.86
N GLY A 55 -15.44 7.63 -16.03
CA GLY A 55 -16.34 6.89 -16.93
C GLY A 55 -16.18 7.22 -18.42
N ALA A 56 -15.20 8.07 -18.76
CA ALA A 56 -14.84 8.47 -20.11
C ALA A 56 -13.33 8.34 -20.32
N GLN A 57 -12.90 8.20 -21.57
CA GLN A 57 -11.48 8.11 -21.91
C GLN A 57 -10.80 9.47 -21.70
N VAL A 58 -9.58 9.45 -21.16
CA VAL A 58 -8.72 10.63 -21.06
C VAL A 58 -7.76 10.64 -22.25
N ASP A 59 -7.86 11.66 -23.10
CA ASP A 59 -7.06 11.78 -24.32
C ASP A 59 -5.60 12.19 -24.06
N ARG A 60 -5.34 12.92 -22.97
CA ARG A 60 -4.01 13.41 -22.63
C ARG A 60 -3.85 13.59 -21.12
N VAL A 61 -2.71 13.13 -20.62
CA VAL A 61 -2.21 13.45 -19.28
C VAL A 61 -0.89 14.20 -19.44
N VAL A 62 -0.71 15.30 -18.71
CA VAL A 62 0.54 16.09 -18.69
C VAL A 62 1.04 16.06 -17.25
N CYS A 63 2.24 15.50 -17.05
CA CYS A 63 2.91 15.33 -15.76
C CYS A 63 4.23 16.09 -15.74
#